data_AF-A0A5C4MYI8-F1
#
_entry.id   AF-A0A5C4MYI8-F1
#
_cell.length_a   1.000
_cell.length_b   1.000
_cell.length_c   1.000
_cell.angle_alpha   90.00
_cell.angle_beta   90.00
_cell.angle_gamma   90.00
#
_symmetry.space_group_name_H-M   'P 1'
#
loop_
_entity.id
_entity.type
_entity.pdbx_description
1 polymer ?
#
loop_
_entity_poly.entity_id
_entity_poly.type
_entity_poly.pdbx_seq_one_letter_code
_entity_poly.pdbx_strand_id
1 'polypeptide(L)'
;MYLHNPTSQAHLEDLRARLRAQISCTHRDAQDPTSPHDVVNRLVGVVHRMDKGLITARDALEIYRSHQISGFSLGRWLVEMVDEGVYLDEIFDEAA
;
A
#
# COMPACT_ATOMS: atom_id res chain seq x y z
N MET A 1 14.44 -22.95 0.35
CA MET A 1 13.22 -22.28 0.80
C MET A 1 12.88 -21.25 -0.26
N TYR A 2 11.82 -21.51 -1.03
CA TYR A 2 11.41 -20.64 -2.13
C TYR A 2 10.71 -19.42 -1.53
N LEU A 3 11.47 -18.33 -1.45
CA LEU A 3 10.99 -17.00 -1.15
C LEU A 3 9.97 -16.58 -2.23
N HIS A 4 8.82 -16.10 -1.76
CA HIS A 4 7.78 -15.38 -2.50
C HIS A 4 7.00 -16.21 -3.52
N ASN A 5 5.68 -16.07 -3.48
CA ASN A 5 4.81 -16.39 -4.60
C ASN A 5 4.78 -15.15 -5.51
N PRO A 6 5.69 -15.03 -6.51
CA PRO A 6 5.99 -13.76 -7.20
C PRO A 6 4.92 -13.39 -8.26
N THR A 7 3.81 -14.13 -8.29
CA THR A 7 2.92 -14.19 -9.45
C THR A 7 1.53 -13.64 -9.17
N SER A 8 1.17 -13.37 -7.92
CA SER A 8 -0.13 -12.75 -7.64
C SER A 8 0.02 -11.25 -7.45
N GLN A 9 -0.02 -10.52 -8.56
CA GLN A 9 -0.37 -9.09 -8.58
C GLN A 9 -1.74 -8.81 -7.93
N ALA A 10 -2.50 -9.85 -7.58
CA ALA A 10 -3.78 -9.80 -6.89
C ALA A 10 -3.78 -8.90 -5.65
N HIS A 11 -2.71 -8.90 -4.85
CA HIS A 11 -2.62 -8.03 -3.66
C HIS A 11 -2.45 -6.54 -4.04
N LEU A 12 -1.72 -6.24 -5.13
CA LEU A 12 -1.63 -4.88 -5.66
C LEU A 12 -2.95 -4.43 -6.30
N GLU A 13 -3.69 -5.35 -6.92
CA GLU A 13 -5.03 -5.08 -7.45
C GLU A 13 -6.05 -4.86 -6.33
N ASP A 14 -6.00 -5.65 -5.25
CA ASP A 14 -6.77 -5.44 -4.01
C ASP A 14 -6.47 -4.05 -3.42
N LEU A 15 -5.19 -3.72 -3.24
CA LEU A 15 -4.76 -2.41 -2.75
C LEU A 15 -5.33 -1.30 -3.63
N ARG A 16 -5.21 -1.43 -4.96
CA ARG A 16 -5.74 -0.45 -5.91
C ARG A 16 -7.25 -0.29 -5.79
N ALA A 17 -7.99 -1.38 -5.64
CA ALA A 17 -9.44 -1.37 -5.48
C ALA A 17 -9.85 -0.70 -4.16
N ARG A 18 -9.22 -1.05 -3.04
CA ARG A 18 -9.46 -0.45 -1.72
C ARG A 18 -9.17 1.05 -1.74
N LEU A 19 -8.04 1.47 -2.31
CA LEU A 19 -7.67 2.88 -2.42
C LEU A 19 -8.69 3.68 -3.26
N ARG A 20 -9.12 3.14 -4.41
CA ARG A 20 -10.14 3.77 -5.26
C ARG A 20 -11.49 3.90 -4.54
N ALA A 21 -11.89 2.87 -3.79
CA ALA A 21 -13.12 2.91 -3.01
C ALA A 21 -13.08 4.01 -1.95
N GLN A 22 -11.98 4.10 -1.18
CA GLN A 22 -11.83 5.11 -0.14
C GLN A 22 -11.78 6.54 -0.68
N ILE A 23 -11.08 6.74 -1.80
CA ILE A 23 -11.01 8.04 -2.46
C ILE A 23 -12.38 8.42 -3.03
N SER A 24 -13.12 7.50 -3.64
CA SER A 24 -14.47 7.77 -4.15
C SER A 24 -15.46 8.15 -3.03
N CYS A 25 -15.28 7.61 -1.83
CA CYS A 25 -16.05 7.99 -0.64
C CYS A 25 -15.62 9.35 -0.06
N THR A 26 -14.33 9.69 -0.12
CA THR A 26 -13.76 10.90 0.51
C THR A 26 -13.84 12.15 -0.39
N HIS A 27 -13.70 12.00 -1.72
CA HIS A 27 -13.70 13.12 -2.67
C HIS A 27 -15.06 13.79 -2.88
N ARG A 28 -16.09 13.38 -2.14
CA ARG A 28 -17.36 14.10 -2.13
C ARG A 28 -17.24 15.48 -1.45
N ASP A 29 -16.14 15.74 -0.74
CA ASP A 29 -16.00 16.93 0.12
C ASP A 29 -14.76 17.82 -0.14
N ALA A 30 -13.73 17.36 -0.89
CA ALA A 30 -12.44 18.06 -0.95
C ALA A 30 -12.04 18.57 -2.34
N GLN A 31 -11.83 19.88 -2.44
CA GLN A 31 -11.30 20.62 -3.59
C GLN A 31 -9.78 20.42 -3.79
N ASP A 32 -9.26 19.19 -3.67
CA ASP A 32 -7.84 18.94 -3.93
C ASP A 32 -7.58 18.83 -5.45
N PRO A 33 -6.62 19.59 -6.01
CA PRO A 33 -6.31 19.55 -7.44
C PRO A 33 -5.54 18.29 -7.87
N THR A 34 -5.10 17.46 -6.93
CA THR A 34 -4.39 16.22 -7.25
C THR A 34 -5.39 15.20 -7.76
N SER A 35 -5.20 14.75 -9.00
CA SER A 35 -6.09 13.76 -9.59
C SER A 35 -6.10 12.49 -8.72
N PRO A 36 -7.26 12.00 -8.27
CA PRO A 36 -7.36 10.85 -7.37
C PRO A 36 -6.69 9.58 -7.93
N HIS A 37 -6.58 9.49 -9.25
CA HIS A 37 -5.85 8.42 -9.93
C HIS A 37 -4.34 8.48 -9.73
N ASP A 38 -3.76 9.67 -9.59
CA ASP A 38 -2.32 9.85 -9.41
C ASP A 38 -1.88 9.40 -8.02
N VAL A 39 -2.66 9.73 -6.99
CA VAL A 39 -2.44 9.29 -5.60
C VAL A 39 -2.48 7.76 -5.52
N VAL A 40 -3.48 7.11 -6.12
CA VAL A 40 -3.58 5.65 -6.16
C VAL A 40 -2.35 5.03 -6.83
N ASN A 41 -1.98 5.52 -8.01
CA ASN A 41 -0.83 4.98 -8.74
C ASN A 41 0.49 5.17 -7.97
N ARG A 42 0.64 6.30 -7.27
CA ARG A 42 1.80 6.57 -6.43
C ARG A 42 1.89 5.59 -5.27
N LEU A 43 0.80 5.39 -4.53
CA LEU A 43 0.77 4.47 -3.38
C LEU A 43 0.95 3.00 -3.78
N VAL A 44 0.29 2.57 -4.86
CA VAL A 44 0.52 1.23 -5.42
C VAL A 44 1.99 1.09 -5.87
N GLY A 45 2.56 2.15 -6.47
CA GLY A 45 3.97 2.17 -6.87
C GLY A 45 4.94 2.06 -5.69
N VAL A 46 4.59 2.61 -4.51
CA VAL A 46 5.37 2.45 -3.29
C VAL A 46 5.38 0.99 -2.85
N VAL A 47 4.21 0.35 -2.75
CA VAL A 47 4.12 -1.07 -2.37
C VAL A 47 4.80 -1.97 -3.41
N HIS A 48 4.70 -1.64 -4.69
CA HIS A 48 5.41 -2.36 -5.75
C HIS A 48 6.94 -2.23 -5.66
N ARG A 49 7.45 -1.07 -5.21
CA ARG A 49 8.89 -0.90 -4.93
C ARG A 49 9.32 -1.68 -3.71
N MET A 50 8.47 -1.76 -2.69
CA MET A 50 8.70 -2.57 -1.49
C MET A 50 8.72 -4.07 -1.84
N ASP A 51 7.77 -4.55 -2.64
CA ASP A 51 7.70 -5.94 -3.14
C ASP A 51 8.99 -6.35 -3.89
N LYS A 52 9.57 -5.39 -4.63
CA LYS A 52 10.87 -5.58 -5.31
C LYS A 52 12.10 -5.44 -4.41
N GLY A 53 11.93 -5.18 -3.10
CA GLY A 53 13.02 -4.92 -2.17
C GLY A 53 13.78 -3.61 -2.44
N LEU A 54 13.21 -2.67 -3.20
CA LEU A 54 13.85 -1.38 -3.51
C LEU A 54 13.71 -0.35 -2.39
N ILE A 55 12.75 -0.56 -1.49
CA ILE A 55 12.50 0.26 -0.29
C ILE A 55 12.02 -0.67 0.83
N THR A 56 12.20 -0.27 2.08
CA THR A 56 11.69 -1.02 3.24
C THR A 56 10.21 -0.76 3.49
N ALA A 57 9.56 -1.58 4.32
CA ALA A 57 8.20 -1.31 4.78
C ALA A 57 8.11 0.03 5.55
N ARG A 58 9.16 0.37 6.29
CA ARG A 58 9.29 1.66 6.97
C ARG A 58 9.29 2.83 5.98
N ASP A 59 10.11 2.77 4.94
CA ASP A 59 10.13 3.78 3.87
C ASP A 59 8.76 3.92 3.21
N ALA A 60 8.09 2.80 2.95
CA ALA A 60 6.75 2.80 2.37
C ALA A 60 5.73 3.53 3.27
N LEU A 61 5.79 3.30 4.58
CA LEU A 61 4.95 3.99 5.57
C LEU A 61 5.28 5.48 5.66
N GLU A 62 6.56 5.87 5.60
CA GLU A 62 6.97 7.28 5.61
C GLU A 62 6.48 8.02 4.35
N ILE A 63 6.57 7.39 3.17
CA ILE A 63 6.04 7.97 1.92
C ILE A 63 4.52 8.10 2.00
N TYR A 64 3.83 7.11 2.59
CA TYR A 64 2.38 7.14 2.81
C TYR A 64 1.95 8.28 3.74
N ARG A 65 2.72 8.63 4.77
CA ARG A 65 2.41 9.76 5.66
C ARG A 65 2.32 11.10 4.91
N SER A 66 3.02 11.23 3.79
CA SER A 66 2.92 12.43 2.93
C SER A 66 1.69 12.42 2.00
N HIS A 67 0.99 11.29 1.88
CA HIS A 67 -0.12 11.07 0.95
C HIS A 67 -1.25 10.28 1.63
N GLN A 68 -1.61 10.69 2.85
CA GLN A 68 -2.64 10.01 3.62
C GLN A 68 -3.98 10.07 2.91
N ILE A 69 -4.69 8.94 2.93
CA ILE A 69 -6.07 8.84 2.44
C ILE A 69 -6.95 8.58 3.64
N SER A 70 -7.89 9.48 3.90
CA SER A 70 -8.90 9.30 4.94
C SER A 70 -9.61 7.96 4.78
N GLY A 71 -9.69 7.18 5.86
CA GLY A 71 -10.32 5.86 5.87
C GLY A 71 -9.45 4.71 5.36
N PHE A 72 -8.20 4.97 4.94
CA PHE A 72 -7.22 3.94 4.62
C PHE A 72 -6.02 4.01 5.56
N SER A 73 -5.41 2.86 5.87
CA SER A 73 -4.15 2.79 6.62
C SER A 73 -3.25 1.76 5.98
N LEU A 74 -2.11 2.23 5.43
CA LEU A 74 -1.14 1.33 4.78
C LEU A 74 -0.56 0.33 5.78
N GLY A 75 -0.27 0.74 7.02
CA GLY A 75 0.25 -0.16 8.05
C GLY A 75 -0.74 -1.26 8.41
N ARG A 76 -2.04 -0.93 8.52
CA ARG A 76 -3.07 -1.95 8.76
C ARG A 76 -3.17 -2.95 7.62
N TRP A 77 -3.17 -2.45 6.38
CA TRP A 77 -3.23 -3.31 5.19
C TRP A 77 -1.99 -4.21 5.10
N LEU A 78 -0.79 -3.72 5.42
CA LEU A 78 0.41 -4.55 5.43
C LEU A 78 0.32 -5.68 6.48
N VAL A 79 -0.27 -5.41 7.65
CA VAL A 79 -0.46 -6.44 8.70
C VAL A 79 -1.46 -7.49 8.23
N GLU A 80 -2.54 -7.08 7.56
CA GLU A 80 -3.48 -8.01 6.91
C GLU A 80 -2.74 -8.89 5.89
N MET A 81 -1.86 -8.32 5.07
CA MET A 81 -1.07 -9.08 4.11
C MET A 81 -0.09 -10.07 4.76
N VAL A 82 0.43 -9.80 5.95
CA VAL A 82 1.24 -10.78 6.71
C VAL A 82 0.38 -11.89 7.29
N ASP A 83 -0.78 -11.55 7.86
CA ASP A 83 -1.74 -12.51 8.40
C ASP A 83 -2.27 -13.47 7.31
N GLU A 84 -2.51 -12.93 6.11
CA GLU A 84 -2.89 -13.71 4.92
C GLU A 84 -1.72 -14.50 4.31
N GLY A 85 -0.51 -14.38 4.85
CA GLY A 85 0.69 -15.08 4.39
C GLY A 85 1.24 -14.56 3.05
N VAL A 86 0.87 -13.35 2.64
CA VAL A 86 1.36 -12.68 1.43
C VAL A 86 2.76 -12.10 1.67
N TYR A 87 2.97 -11.47 2.84
CA TYR A 87 4.28 -11.00 3.29
C TYR A 87 4.78 -11.83 4.49
N LEU A 88 6.11 -11.91 4.64
CA LEU A 88 6.74 -12.52 5.80
C LEU A 88 6.84 -11.50 6.94
N ASP A 89 6.76 -11.98 8.19
CA ASP A 89 6.90 -11.16 9.40
C ASP A 89 8.24 -10.40 9.44
N GLU A 90 9.29 -10.95 8.82
CA GLU A 90 10.61 -10.32 8.67
C GLU A 90 10.57 -8.96 7.95
N ILE A 91 9.57 -8.71 7.08
CA ILE A 91 9.36 -7.42 6.40
C ILE A 91 8.95 -6.32 7.41
N PHE A 92 8.37 -6.72 8.55
CA PHE A 92 7.98 -5.82 9.64
C PHE A 92 9.07 -5.63 10.71
N ASP A 93 9.94 -6.62 10.91
CA ASP A 93 11.03 -6.52 11.90
C ASP A 93 12.08 -5.47 11.50
N GLU A 94 12.32 -5.28 10.19
CA GLU A 94 13.17 -4.17 9.68
C GLU A 94 12.57 -2.76 9.90
N ALA A 95 11.31 -2.66 10.36
CA ALA A 95 10.62 -1.41 10.65
C ALA A 95 10.55 -1.06 12.15
N ALA A 96 11.05 -1.93 13.04
CA ALA A 96 11.03 -1.75 14.51
C ALA A 96 12.22 -0.93 15.03
#